data_AF-A0A353Z0J2-F1
#
_entry.id   AF-A0A353Z0J2-F1
#
_cell.length_a   1.000
_cell.length_b   1.000
_cell.length_c   1.000
_cell.angle_alpha   90.00
_cell.angle_beta   90.00
_cell.angle_gamma   90.00
#
_symmetry.space_group_name_H-M   'P 1'
#
loop_
_entity.id
_entity.type
_entity.pdbx_description
1 polymer ?
#
loop_
_entity_poly.entity_id
_entity_poly.type
_entity_poly.pdbx_seq_one_letter_code
_entity_poly.pdbx_strand_id
1 'polypeptide(L)'
;MEKIYDEREKDDSGYTGSTTLTLTADDYAEIADIAMSKATTPEDSSLAAFIDANEHFNDSIKAAEYIPGFLAQRFPAMKFLSTAMVTYNYNGEMPEDLTMYTEALEYELLAEDYESFDSVLNITKFYSPSYSPEVYVPQVLDNVVALPEDGDMILVEYKYASADAEIDFGSLGDAPIYEENFTLEADGLGSFTAFNVLGEQEWGWASYGNGCAVMTGFVNPDSYDNEDWLVSPEYDLAGLDEVALYFKHAVNYNDEEWDNVTVYISTDYDGSSSPANQGTWTELTVPGIPFDESWTFVSSGRIDLAAYAGEKVYVAFKYLSTTVTAGTWEIGQVQISVPNLTIVGKTPENYKNYYVFDENDGWAKANEVYHVNSVDYDAMGSPGNYNNFSSSDKPQDYLPNLLKSKYPLAGQDMEVVVVYNYFNSINFVTTTLADKYTFNEGEWESAYNFVEAKTDQFVVTDKNEWVFDPTISFKLVADDFQVIVDWVAAQDNLAGKPGSEYVNSFGTGEDYHGADAYFQNFDIRSTSYESSVFESWEDAVEAAIITAYLPIKYPDAKTQVDGVDQMFVVNFDTYSGADGNYTMKFQVTKSGPNPEFELVEGPY
;
A
#
# COMPACT_ATOMS: atom_id res chain seq x y z
N MET A 1 33.03 28.21 32.42
CA MET A 1 33.70 27.34 33.42
C MET A 1 34.33 26.22 32.61
N GLU A 2 35.48 26.39 31.98
CA GLU A 2 36.82 26.57 32.56
C GLU A 2 37.25 25.37 33.43
N LYS A 3 37.99 24.46 32.77
CA LYS A 3 39.11 23.65 33.29
C LYS A 3 38.90 22.92 34.63
N ILE A 4 38.40 21.69 34.57
CA ILE A 4 38.95 20.55 35.32
C ILE A 4 38.80 19.28 34.46
N TYR A 5 39.64 19.14 33.43
CA TYR A 5 40.21 17.82 33.16
C TYR A 5 41.70 18.01 33.43
N ASP A 6 42.00 17.95 34.72
CA ASP A 6 43.36 17.85 35.21
C ASP A 6 44.05 16.71 34.48
N GLU A 7 45.18 17.08 33.88
CA GLU A 7 46.42 16.33 33.78
C GLU A 7 46.48 15.10 34.72
N ARG A 8 45.79 14.00 34.39
CA ARG A 8 46.37 12.69 34.61
C ARG A 8 47.37 12.51 33.49
N GLU A 9 48.60 12.78 33.88
CA GLU A 9 49.82 12.45 33.17
C GLU A 9 49.65 11.18 32.34
N LYS A 10 50.34 11.17 31.20
CA LYS A 10 50.83 9.98 30.50
C LYS A 10 51.68 9.13 31.45
N ASP A 11 51.06 8.59 32.50
CA ASP A 11 51.58 7.44 33.19
C ASP A 11 51.23 6.26 32.29
N ASP A 12 52.22 5.86 31.48
CA ASP A 12 52.21 4.69 30.62
C ASP A 12 52.16 3.38 31.44
N SER A 13 52.05 3.48 32.78
CA SER A 13 51.61 2.38 33.64
C SER A 13 50.10 2.18 33.47
N GLY A 14 49.72 1.48 32.40
CA GLY A 14 48.32 1.19 32.13
C GLY A 14 47.57 0.66 33.36
N TYR A 15 46.27 0.98 33.46
CA TYR A 15 45.46 0.69 34.65
C TYR A 15 44.18 -0.07 34.29
N THR A 16 43.60 -0.75 35.27
CA THR A 16 42.26 -1.34 35.20
C THR A 16 41.25 -0.36 35.80
N GLY A 17 40.16 -0.06 35.11
CA GLY A 17 39.12 0.84 35.61
C GLY A 17 37.80 0.73 34.84
N SER A 18 36.75 1.36 35.37
CA SER A 18 35.43 1.44 34.72
C SER A 18 35.09 2.88 34.34
N THR A 19 34.31 3.03 33.26
CA THR A 19 33.78 4.34 32.83
C THR A 19 32.37 4.21 32.28
N THR A 20 31.64 5.33 32.23
CA THR A 20 30.33 5.44 31.58
C THR A 20 30.35 6.63 30.63
N LEU A 21 29.79 6.46 29.43
CA LEU A 21 29.80 7.44 28.35
C LEU A 21 28.42 7.52 27.72
N THR A 22 28.01 8.71 27.30
CA THR A 22 26.86 8.91 26.42
C THR A 22 27.38 9.62 25.18
N LEU A 23 27.21 9.00 24.00
CA LEU A 23 27.73 9.54 22.76
C LEU A 23 27.00 10.83 22.36
N THR A 24 27.77 11.81 21.94
CA THR A 24 27.33 13.09 21.37
C THR A 24 27.54 13.11 19.85
N ALA A 25 27.00 14.13 19.16
CA ALA A 25 27.23 14.32 17.72
C ALA A 25 28.75 14.33 17.37
N ASP A 26 29.57 15.01 18.19
CA ASP A 26 31.03 15.03 17.99
C ASP A 26 31.64 13.62 18.13
N ASP A 27 31.10 12.78 19.02
CA ASP A 27 31.58 11.40 19.17
C ASP A 27 31.18 10.52 17.97
N TYR A 28 29.99 10.70 17.38
CA TYR A 28 29.60 10.00 16.14
C TYR A 28 30.48 10.40 14.96
N ALA A 29 30.81 11.68 14.83
CA ALA A 29 31.76 12.16 13.83
C ALA A 29 33.16 11.54 14.03
N GLU A 30 33.66 11.47 15.28
CA GLU A 30 34.93 10.78 15.58
C GLU A 30 34.88 9.28 15.24
N ILE A 31 33.78 8.60 15.57
CA ILE A 31 33.57 7.18 15.23
C ILE A 31 33.55 6.98 13.70
N ALA A 32 32.85 7.85 12.97
CA ALA A 32 32.78 7.84 11.53
C ALA A 32 34.16 8.07 10.89
N ASP A 33 34.96 9.00 11.40
CA ASP A 33 36.35 9.23 10.95
C ASP A 33 37.23 7.99 11.16
N ILE A 34 37.09 7.32 12.30
CA ILE A 34 37.81 6.07 12.59
C ILE A 34 37.37 4.98 11.61
N ALA A 35 36.07 4.82 11.38
CA ALA A 35 35.51 3.86 10.43
C ALA A 35 36.01 4.14 9.01
N MET A 36 35.97 5.40 8.57
CA MET A 36 36.44 5.85 7.26
C MET A 36 37.94 5.58 7.08
N SER A 37 38.76 5.75 8.13
CA SER A 37 40.20 5.45 8.07
C SER A 37 40.51 3.97 7.83
N LYS A 38 39.55 3.08 8.17
CA LYS A 38 39.64 1.63 7.99
C LYS A 38 38.90 1.14 6.74
N ALA A 39 38.17 2.02 6.04
CA ALA A 39 37.38 1.66 4.88
C ALA A 39 38.25 1.12 3.74
N THR A 40 37.89 -0.04 3.22
CA THR A 40 38.54 -0.72 2.10
C THR A 40 37.66 -0.82 0.86
N THR A 41 36.34 -0.66 1.03
CA THR A 41 35.34 -0.70 -0.02
C THR A 41 34.50 0.59 -0.05
N PRO A 42 33.80 0.88 -1.17
CA PRO A 42 32.83 1.97 -1.22
C PRO A 42 31.67 1.81 -0.22
N GLU A 43 31.32 0.56 0.12
CA GLU A 43 30.32 0.24 1.12
C GLU A 43 30.80 0.66 2.51
N ASP A 44 32.03 0.28 2.91
CA ASP A 44 32.62 0.68 4.19
C ASP A 44 32.61 2.21 4.37
N SER A 45 32.94 2.95 3.31
CA SER A 45 32.91 4.42 3.32
C SER A 45 31.49 4.97 3.46
N SER A 46 30.49 4.30 2.88
CA SER A 46 29.09 4.71 2.98
C SER A 46 28.52 4.45 4.38
N LEU A 47 28.91 3.34 5.02
CA LEU A 47 28.54 3.03 6.41
C LEU A 47 29.17 4.03 7.39
N ALA A 48 30.43 4.40 7.19
CA ALA A 48 31.08 5.44 7.99
C ALA A 48 30.36 6.79 7.85
N ALA A 49 30.03 7.21 6.64
CA ALA A 49 29.29 8.45 6.39
C ALA A 49 27.87 8.43 6.99
N PHE A 50 27.24 7.25 7.08
CA PHE A 50 25.95 7.11 7.73
C PHE A 50 25.99 7.44 9.21
N ILE A 51 27.00 6.92 9.93
CA ILE A 51 27.16 7.14 11.38
C ILE A 51 27.27 8.64 11.66
N ASP A 52 28.05 9.37 10.86
CA ASP A 52 28.19 10.83 10.95
C ASP A 52 26.87 11.55 10.68
N ALA A 53 26.20 11.22 9.56
CA ALA A 53 25.01 11.95 9.12
C ALA A 53 23.77 11.70 9.98
N ASN A 54 23.65 10.52 10.60
CA ASN A 54 22.43 10.11 11.30
C ASN A 54 22.60 9.99 12.82
N GLU A 55 23.84 10.03 13.31
CA GLU A 55 24.15 10.03 14.74
C GLU A 55 23.51 8.86 15.51
N HIS A 56 23.39 7.69 14.86
CA HIS A 56 22.84 6.47 15.46
C HIS A 56 23.40 5.20 14.81
N PHE A 57 23.25 4.08 15.52
CA PHE A 57 23.53 2.72 15.07
C PHE A 57 22.21 1.99 14.74
N ASN A 58 22.28 0.80 14.13
CA ASN A 58 21.13 -0.08 13.86
C ASN A 58 21.60 -1.53 13.68
N ASP A 59 20.71 -2.47 13.37
CA ASP A 59 21.04 -3.89 13.15
C ASP A 59 22.05 -4.14 12.02
N SER A 60 22.13 -3.24 11.03
CA SER A 60 23.09 -3.31 9.92
C SER A 60 24.41 -2.57 10.21
N ILE A 61 24.39 -1.58 11.11
CA ILE A 61 25.54 -0.76 11.49
C ILE A 61 25.67 -0.87 13.01
N LYS A 62 26.32 -1.94 13.44
CA LYS A 62 26.31 -2.36 14.84
C LYS A 62 27.29 -1.55 15.66
N ALA A 63 26.81 -0.98 16.77
CA ALA A 63 27.65 -0.31 17.75
C ALA A 63 28.85 -1.17 18.19
N ALA A 64 28.64 -2.49 18.33
CA ALA A 64 29.65 -3.48 18.66
C ALA A 64 30.87 -3.48 17.72
N GLU A 65 30.71 -3.08 16.45
CA GLU A 65 31.79 -3.05 15.46
C GLU A 65 32.58 -1.74 15.47
N TYR A 66 31.90 -0.62 15.73
CA TYR A 66 32.46 0.72 15.54
C TYR A 66 32.95 1.38 16.84
N ILE A 67 32.24 1.18 17.96
CA ILE A 67 32.58 1.78 19.27
C ILE A 67 33.94 1.30 19.82
N PRO A 68 34.38 0.02 19.66
CA PRO A 68 35.66 -0.41 20.21
C PRO A 68 36.87 0.40 19.73
N GLY A 69 36.87 0.81 18.45
CA GLY A 69 37.93 1.65 17.89
C GLY A 69 37.99 3.02 18.54
N PHE A 70 36.82 3.62 18.78
CA PHE A 70 36.67 4.89 19.48
C PHE A 70 37.13 4.80 20.94
N LEU A 71 36.71 3.76 21.68
CA LEU A 71 37.17 3.54 23.06
C LEU A 71 38.69 3.34 23.16
N ALA A 72 39.30 2.64 22.20
CA ALA A 72 40.75 2.46 22.15
C ALA A 72 41.50 3.79 21.97
N GLN A 73 40.99 4.68 21.12
CA GLN A 73 41.56 6.02 20.91
C GLN A 73 41.32 6.94 22.12
N ARG A 74 40.16 6.83 22.77
CA ARG A 74 39.77 7.68 23.91
C ARG A 74 40.44 7.27 25.22
N PHE A 75 40.64 5.97 25.43
CA PHE A 75 41.19 5.39 26.68
C PHE A 75 42.42 4.49 26.43
N PRO A 76 43.52 5.01 25.84
CA PRO A 76 44.68 4.19 25.44
C PRO A 76 45.44 3.55 26.62
N ALA A 77 45.25 4.07 27.84
CA ALA A 77 45.90 3.58 29.05
C ALA A 77 45.12 2.46 29.77
N MET A 78 43.86 2.21 29.40
CA MET A 78 43.07 1.14 30.02
C MET A 78 43.54 -0.24 29.54
N LYS A 79 43.72 -1.17 30.48
CA LYS A 79 44.25 -2.53 30.25
C LYS A 79 43.22 -3.60 30.60
N PHE A 80 43.59 -4.87 30.43
CA PHE A 80 42.77 -6.04 30.75
C PHE A 80 41.89 -5.85 32.00
N LEU A 81 40.63 -6.28 31.89
CA LEU A 81 39.55 -6.12 32.88
C LEU A 81 38.97 -4.69 33.02
N SER A 82 39.40 -3.73 32.21
CA SER A 82 38.72 -2.43 32.17
C SER A 82 37.36 -2.55 31.48
N THR A 83 36.40 -1.72 31.89
CA THR A 83 35.03 -1.74 31.36
C THR A 83 34.53 -0.34 30.98
N ALA A 84 33.62 -0.28 30.01
CA ALA A 84 32.93 0.94 29.62
C ALA A 84 31.45 0.62 29.37
N MET A 85 30.55 1.34 30.05
CA MET A 85 29.14 1.38 29.70
C MET A 85 28.93 2.54 28.72
N VAL A 86 28.52 2.26 27.49
CA VAL A 86 28.35 3.27 26.45
C VAL A 86 26.89 3.37 26.06
N THR A 87 26.28 4.51 26.36
CA THR A 87 24.95 4.90 25.89
C THR A 87 25.06 5.56 24.53
N TYR A 88 24.30 5.07 23.56
CA TYR A 88 24.28 5.56 22.19
C TYR A 88 22.86 5.51 21.63
N ASN A 89 22.67 6.18 20.51
CA ASN A 89 21.45 6.28 19.75
C ASN A 89 21.31 5.03 18.86
N TYR A 90 20.21 4.30 19.01
CA TYR A 90 19.92 3.07 18.28
C TYR A 90 18.61 3.21 17.53
N ASN A 91 18.64 2.94 16.23
CA ASN A 91 17.45 2.86 15.40
C ASN A 91 17.08 1.38 15.22
N GLY A 92 16.02 0.96 15.91
CA GLY A 92 15.54 -0.41 15.91
C GLY A 92 14.69 -0.77 14.69
N GLU A 93 14.31 -2.05 14.62
CA GLU A 93 13.37 -2.55 13.61
C GLU A 93 11.98 -1.94 13.82
N MET A 94 11.28 -1.72 12.70
CA MET A 94 9.90 -1.23 12.70
C MET A 94 9.01 -2.16 13.55
N PRO A 95 8.07 -1.62 14.35
CA PRO A 95 7.15 -2.43 15.14
C PRO A 95 6.41 -3.47 14.29
N GLU A 96 6.27 -4.69 14.83
CA GLU A 96 5.63 -5.82 14.12
C GLU A 96 4.19 -5.47 13.70
N ASP A 97 3.46 -4.71 14.52
CA ASP A 97 2.09 -4.25 14.23
C ASP A 97 2.00 -3.22 13.10
N LEU A 98 3.13 -2.66 12.66
CA LEU A 98 3.19 -1.75 11.52
C LEU A 98 3.63 -2.43 10.21
N THR A 99 4.15 -3.67 10.28
CA THR A 99 4.63 -4.42 9.10
C THR A 99 3.54 -4.68 8.08
N MET A 100 2.31 -4.93 8.54
CA MET A 100 1.15 -5.16 7.67
C MET A 100 0.87 -4.00 6.70
N TYR A 101 1.25 -2.76 7.05
CA TYR A 101 1.06 -1.60 6.18
C TYR A 101 2.17 -1.48 5.13
N THR A 102 3.41 -1.78 5.52
CA THR A 102 4.57 -1.67 4.62
C THR A 102 4.68 -2.83 3.64
N GLU A 103 4.11 -3.98 4.01
CA GLU A 103 4.13 -5.22 3.22
C GLU A 103 2.78 -5.53 2.56
N ALA A 104 1.77 -4.66 2.73
CA ALA A 104 0.46 -4.84 2.10
C ALA A 104 0.60 -5.04 0.59
N LEU A 105 -0.17 -5.99 0.06
CA LEU A 105 -0.27 -6.18 -1.38
C LEU A 105 -0.83 -4.91 -2.01
N GLU A 106 -0.21 -4.48 -3.11
CA GLU A 106 -0.64 -3.32 -3.85
C GLU A 106 -1.51 -3.73 -5.05
N TYR A 107 -2.64 -3.06 -5.22
CA TYR A 107 -3.55 -3.24 -6.35
C TYR A 107 -3.84 -1.90 -7.04
N GLU A 108 -3.36 -1.74 -8.26
CA GLU A 108 -3.63 -0.57 -9.11
C GLU A 108 -4.90 -0.80 -9.92
N LEU A 109 -5.90 0.07 -9.76
CA LEU A 109 -7.14 -0.01 -10.55
C LEU A 109 -6.86 0.37 -12.01
N LEU A 110 -7.22 -0.55 -12.91
CA LEU A 110 -7.18 -0.38 -14.35
C LEU A 110 -8.51 0.18 -14.87
N ALA A 111 -8.55 0.58 -16.15
CA ALA A 111 -9.76 1.14 -16.76
C ALA A 111 -10.97 0.18 -16.72
N GLU A 112 -10.67 -1.13 -16.78
CA GLU A 112 -11.62 -2.26 -16.72
C GLU A 112 -12.35 -2.34 -15.37
N ASP A 113 -11.67 -1.96 -14.28
CA ASP A 113 -12.23 -2.01 -12.92
C ASP A 113 -13.31 -0.95 -12.68
N TYR A 114 -13.42 0.06 -13.55
CA TYR A 114 -14.48 1.08 -13.47
C TYR A 114 -15.73 0.72 -14.31
N GLU A 115 -15.66 -0.28 -15.19
CA GLU A 115 -16.70 -0.53 -16.21
C GLU A 115 -17.95 -1.21 -15.66
N SER A 116 -17.80 -1.98 -14.60
CA SER A 116 -18.81 -2.92 -14.11
C SER A 116 -19.79 -2.34 -13.10
N PHE A 117 -19.55 -1.11 -12.60
CA PHE A 117 -20.26 -0.61 -11.41
C PHE A 117 -21.20 0.57 -11.68
N ASP A 118 -20.86 1.45 -12.63
CA ASP A 118 -21.66 2.65 -12.91
C ASP A 118 -21.36 3.21 -14.31
N SER A 119 -22.38 3.68 -15.03
CA SER A 119 -22.22 4.21 -16.39
C SER A 119 -21.35 5.47 -16.45
N VAL A 120 -21.35 6.30 -15.40
CA VAL A 120 -20.50 7.49 -15.31
C VAL A 120 -19.06 7.08 -15.01
N LEU A 121 -18.84 6.16 -14.08
CA LEU A 121 -17.49 5.63 -13.80
C LEU A 121 -16.89 4.92 -15.01
N ASN A 122 -17.73 4.20 -15.79
CA ASN A 122 -17.31 3.59 -17.04
C ASN A 122 -16.80 4.64 -18.05
N ILE A 123 -17.28 5.88 -17.99
CA ILE A 123 -16.81 6.98 -18.84
C ILE A 123 -15.59 7.66 -18.21
N THR A 124 -15.69 8.05 -16.93
CA THR A 124 -14.68 8.90 -16.29
C THR A 124 -13.40 8.16 -15.97
N LYS A 125 -13.49 6.87 -15.60
CA LYS A 125 -12.36 6.05 -15.14
C LYS A 125 -11.62 6.64 -13.92
N PHE A 126 -12.35 7.38 -13.08
CA PHE A 126 -11.87 7.92 -11.80
C PHE A 126 -13.03 8.20 -10.85
N TYR A 127 -12.75 8.17 -9.55
CA TYR A 127 -13.71 8.48 -8.48
C TYR A 127 -13.79 9.98 -8.17
N SER A 128 -14.88 10.40 -7.53
CA SER A 128 -15.14 11.81 -7.17
C SER A 128 -16.11 11.90 -5.98
N PRO A 129 -16.46 13.09 -5.45
CA PRO A 129 -17.36 13.21 -4.30
C PRO A 129 -18.70 12.48 -4.43
N SER A 130 -19.32 12.49 -5.62
CA SER A 130 -20.55 11.74 -5.90
C SER A 130 -20.32 10.25 -6.19
N TYR A 131 -19.08 9.87 -6.53
CA TYR A 131 -18.69 8.48 -6.83
C TYR A 131 -17.54 8.06 -5.92
N SER A 132 -17.85 7.84 -4.64
CA SER A 132 -16.84 7.67 -3.59
C SER A 132 -16.07 6.34 -3.70
N PRO A 133 -14.73 6.35 -3.59
CA PRO A 133 -13.95 5.11 -3.57
C PRO A 133 -14.34 4.19 -2.39
N GLU A 134 -14.85 4.74 -1.29
CA GLU A 134 -15.34 3.97 -0.13
C GLU A 134 -16.54 3.07 -0.46
N VAL A 135 -17.26 3.34 -1.55
CA VAL A 135 -18.39 2.54 -2.01
C VAL A 135 -17.98 1.55 -3.10
N TYR A 136 -17.15 2.00 -4.04
CA TYR A 136 -16.87 1.24 -5.25
C TYR A 136 -15.61 0.39 -5.17
N VAL A 137 -14.57 0.80 -4.44
CA VAL A 137 -13.35 -0.03 -4.29
C VAL A 137 -13.65 -1.34 -3.56
N PRO A 138 -14.46 -1.40 -2.48
CA PRO A 138 -14.87 -2.67 -1.90
C PRO A 138 -15.47 -3.66 -2.90
N GLN A 139 -16.29 -3.16 -3.84
CA GLN A 139 -16.92 -4.01 -4.86
C GLN A 139 -15.93 -4.51 -5.91
N VAL A 140 -14.90 -3.70 -6.22
CA VAL A 140 -13.75 -4.15 -7.04
C VAL A 140 -13.04 -5.29 -6.32
N LEU A 141 -12.69 -5.10 -5.05
CA LEU A 141 -11.97 -6.08 -4.23
C LEU A 141 -12.74 -7.40 -4.08
N ASP A 142 -14.06 -7.36 -3.91
CA ASP A 142 -14.93 -8.55 -3.89
C ASP A 142 -14.83 -9.38 -5.19
N ASN A 143 -14.55 -8.75 -6.33
CA ASN A 143 -14.44 -9.43 -7.61
C ASN A 143 -13.03 -9.96 -7.90
N VAL A 144 -11.99 -9.26 -7.44
CA VAL A 144 -10.59 -9.55 -7.81
C VAL A 144 -9.85 -10.36 -6.77
N VAL A 145 -10.25 -10.28 -5.50
CA VAL A 145 -9.62 -11.04 -4.41
C VAL A 145 -10.42 -12.31 -4.15
N ALA A 146 -9.82 -13.46 -4.47
CA ALA A 146 -10.45 -14.75 -4.20
C ALA A 146 -10.14 -15.24 -2.78
N LEU A 147 -11.20 -15.56 -2.03
CA LEU A 147 -11.12 -16.14 -0.66
C LEU A 147 -10.31 -15.27 0.33
N PRO A 148 -10.68 -13.98 0.53
CA PRO A 148 -10.04 -13.16 1.56
C PRO A 148 -10.28 -13.73 2.97
N GLU A 149 -9.30 -13.57 3.84
CA GLU A 149 -9.35 -13.91 5.27
C GLU A 149 -9.55 -12.65 6.12
N ASP A 150 -10.13 -12.81 7.30
CA ASP A 150 -10.36 -11.70 8.24
C ASP A 150 -9.05 -10.99 8.57
N GLY A 151 -9.04 -9.66 8.41
CA GLY A 151 -7.85 -8.83 8.61
C GLY A 151 -6.94 -8.69 7.38
N ASP A 152 -7.25 -9.34 6.25
CA ASP A 152 -6.50 -9.14 5.00
C ASP A 152 -6.49 -7.66 4.61
N MET A 153 -5.32 -7.15 4.24
CA MET A 153 -5.11 -5.74 3.92
C MET A 153 -4.52 -5.56 2.52
N ILE A 154 -5.09 -4.64 1.75
CA ILE A 154 -4.63 -4.27 0.40
C ILE A 154 -4.47 -2.75 0.31
N LEU A 155 -3.34 -2.32 -0.23
CA LEU A 155 -3.10 -0.95 -0.64
C LEU A 155 -3.64 -0.75 -2.06
N VAL A 156 -4.69 0.05 -2.22
CA VAL A 156 -5.34 0.26 -3.51
C VAL A 156 -4.93 1.61 -4.08
N GLU A 157 -4.34 1.62 -5.28
CA GLU A 157 -4.08 2.83 -6.07
C GLU A 157 -5.23 3.09 -7.06
N TYR A 158 -5.79 4.30 -7.04
CA TYR A 158 -6.89 4.70 -7.90
C TYR A 158 -6.81 6.19 -8.26
N LYS A 159 -7.56 6.60 -9.29
CA LYS A 159 -7.67 8.00 -9.69
C LYS A 159 -8.84 8.68 -8.97
N TYR A 160 -8.60 9.88 -8.44
CA TYR A 160 -9.64 10.68 -7.79
C TYR A 160 -9.59 12.14 -8.21
N ALA A 161 -10.75 12.71 -8.52
CA ALA A 161 -10.93 14.14 -8.77
C ALA A 161 -11.63 14.79 -7.57
N SER A 162 -11.11 15.94 -7.12
CA SER A 162 -11.70 16.69 -5.98
C SER A 162 -13.02 17.40 -6.29
N ALA A 163 -13.58 17.20 -7.48
CA ALA A 163 -14.90 17.66 -7.89
C ALA A 163 -15.47 16.65 -8.90
N ASP A 164 -16.80 16.51 -8.91
CA ASP A 164 -17.47 15.68 -9.90
C ASP A 164 -17.21 16.24 -11.30
N ALA A 165 -17.00 15.34 -12.26
CA ALA A 165 -16.93 15.72 -13.65
C ALA A 165 -18.32 16.07 -14.17
N GLU A 166 -18.38 17.13 -14.97
CA GLU A 166 -19.50 17.37 -15.86
C GLU A 166 -19.21 16.60 -17.16
N ILE A 167 -20.03 15.59 -17.43
CA ILE A 167 -20.03 14.94 -18.74
C ILE A 167 -20.85 15.86 -19.66
N ASP A 168 -20.15 16.56 -20.55
CA ASP A 168 -20.82 17.36 -21.57
C ASP A 168 -21.27 16.44 -22.70
N PHE A 169 -22.57 16.16 -22.73
CA PHE A 169 -23.24 15.44 -23.80
C PHE A 169 -23.59 16.37 -25.00
N GLY A 170 -23.02 17.58 -25.05
CA GLY A 170 -23.48 18.70 -25.86
C GLY A 170 -22.67 19.04 -27.12
N SER A 171 -23.31 18.80 -28.26
CA SER A 171 -23.39 19.75 -29.41
C SER A 171 -22.16 20.00 -30.30
N LEU A 172 -21.23 19.07 -30.45
CA LEU A 172 -20.38 19.02 -31.65
C LEU A 172 -20.15 17.58 -32.13
N GLY A 173 -21.04 17.15 -33.04
CA GLY A 173 -20.86 16.05 -33.97
C GLY A 173 -20.44 14.73 -33.33
N ASP A 174 -21.40 13.86 -33.08
CA ASP A 174 -21.16 12.43 -32.90
C ASP A 174 -20.10 11.98 -33.94
N ALA A 175 -19.07 11.28 -33.49
CA ALA A 175 -17.97 10.90 -34.36
C ALA A 175 -18.50 9.93 -35.43
N PRO A 176 -18.47 10.29 -36.73
CA PRO A 176 -18.99 9.41 -37.76
C PRO A 176 -18.12 8.16 -37.84
N ILE A 177 -18.73 7.00 -37.63
CA ILE A 177 -18.14 5.68 -37.86
C ILE A 177 -18.28 5.31 -39.33
N TYR A 178 -19.46 5.58 -39.89
CA TYR A 178 -19.76 5.46 -41.31
C TYR A 178 -20.35 6.76 -41.80
N GLU A 179 -19.95 7.22 -42.99
CA GLU A 179 -20.48 8.45 -43.59
C GLU A 179 -20.58 8.31 -45.11
N GLU A 180 -21.70 8.77 -45.67
CA GLU A 180 -21.91 8.99 -47.10
C GLU A 180 -22.47 10.40 -47.32
N ASN A 181 -21.72 11.22 -48.05
CA ASN A 181 -22.04 12.63 -48.28
C ASN A 181 -22.68 12.89 -49.65
N PHE A 182 -22.59 11.94 -50.58
CA PHE A 182 -23.03 12.08 -51.98
C PHE A 182 -22.40 13.29 -52.70
N THR A 183 -21.20 13.73 -52.31
CA THR A 183 -20.63 15.02 -52.75
C THR A 183 -20.26 15.08 -54.24
N LEU A 184 -19.91 13.95 -54.86
CA LEU A 184 -19.35 13.90 -56.21
C LEU A 184 -20.27 13.15 -57.18
N GLU A 185 -20.61 13.80 -58.29
CA GLU A 185 -21.42 13.20 -59.38
C GLU A 185 -20.84 11.89 -59.90
N ALA A 186 -19.51 11.79 -59.97
CA ALA A 186 -18.80 10.61 -60.47
C ALA A 186 -19.00 9.37 -59.58
N ASP A 187 -19.31 9.57 -58.29
CA ASP A 187 -19.55 8.51 -57.32
C ASP A 187 -21.03 8.12 -57.26
N GLY A 188 -21.93 8.90 -57.89
CA GLY A 188 -23.36 8.63 -57.95
C GLY A 188 -23.97 8.47 -56.56
N LEU A 189 -24.59 7.31 -56.30
CA LEU A 189 -25.17 6.95 -55.00
C LEU A 189 -24.13 6.39 -54.00
N GLY A 190 -22.84 6.55 -54.29
CA GLY A 190 -21.76 6.06 -53.44
C GLY A 190 -21.83 4.54 -53.28
N SER A 191 -21.84 4.07 -52.03
CA SER A 191 -22.00 2.64 -51.72
C SER A 191 -23.46 2.19 -51.53
N PHE A 192 -24.43 3.10 -51.68
CA PHE A 192 -25.85 2.75 -51.59
C PHE A 192 -26.32 2.08 -52.88
N THR A 193 -27.26 1.16 -52.74
CA THR A 193 -27.87 0.43 -53.86
C THR A 193 -29.33 0.85 -54.02
N ALA A 194 -29.69 1.28 -55.23
CA ALA A 194 -31.06 1.60 -55.61
C ALA A 194 -31.80 0.34 -56.08
N PHE A 195 -33.04 0.17 -55.62
CA PHE A 195 -33.94 -0.90 -56.03
C PHE A 195 -35.29 -0.32 -56.44
N ASN A 196 -35.59 -0.43 -57.73
CA ASN A 196 -36.92 -0.14 -58.27
C ASN A 196 -37.84 -1.37 -58.14
N VAL A 197 -38.97 -1.21 -57.46
CA VAL A 197 -39.98 -2.26 -57.24
C VAL A 197 -41.21 -2.01 -58.12
N LEU A 198 -41.61 -0.74 -58.24
CA LEU A 198 -42.74 -0.29 -59.05
C LEU A 198 -42.42 1.08 -59.68
N GLY A 199 -42.88 1.29 -60.91
CA GLY A 199 -42.68 2.54 -61.66
C GLY A 199 -41.49 2.47 -62.64
N GLU A 200 -41.25 3.55 -63.39
CA GLU A 200 -40.10 3.66 -64.30
C GLU A 200 -38.99 4.57 -63.75
N GLN A 201 -39.29 5.39 -62.73
CA GLN A 201 -38.34 6.28 -62.08
C GLN A 201 -37.54 5.50 -61.04
N GLU A 202 -36.30 5.90 -60.79
CA GLU A 202 -35.39 5.24 -59.85
C GLU A 202 -34.59 6.28 -59.06
N TRP A 203 -34.08 5.88 -57.89
CA TRP A 203 -33.16 6.71 -57.12
C TRP A 203 -31.93 7.06 -57.97
N GLY A 204 -31.57 8.33 -58.00
CA GLY A 204 -30.42 8.83 -58.74
C GLY A 204 -29.63 9.86 -57.93
N TRP A 205 -28.54 10.35 -58.51
CA TRP A 205 -27.76 11.43 -57.92
C TRP A 205 -28.18 12.80 -58.48
N ALA A 206 -28.21 13.83 -57.63
CA ALA A 206 -28.35 15.21 -58.05
C ALA A 206 -27.42 16.16 -57.27
N SER A 207 -27.11 17.31 -57.89
CA SER A 207 -26.18 18.31 -57.34
C SER A 207 -26.80 19.26 -56.29
N TYR A 208 -28.03 19.01 -55.85
CA TYR A 208 -28.71 19.82 -54.83
C TYR A 208 -28.05 19.65 -53.46
N GLY A 209 -28.08 20.67 -52.60
CA GLY A 209 -27.59 20.56 -51.21
C GLY A 209 -26.10 20.25 -51.02
N ASN A 210 -25.27 20.37 -52.07
CA ASN A 210 -23.86 19.91 -52.21
C ASN A 210 -23.68 18.46 -52.72
N GLY A 211 -24.73 17.86 -53.27
CA GLY A 211 -24.75 16.47 -53.71
C GLY A 211 -25.70 15.64 -52.84
N CYS A 212 -26.59 14.88 -53.47
CA CYS A 212 -27.61 14.10 -52.78
C CYS A 212 -28.08 12.91 -53.62
N ALA A 213 -28.62 11.89 -52.94
CA ALA A 213 -29.51 10.93 -53.57
C ALA A 213 -30.90 11.56 -53.70
N VAL A 214 -31.54 11.42 -54.86
CA VAL A 214 -32.85 12.01 -55.14
C VAL A 214 -33.79 10.96 -55.74
N MET A 215 -35.06 11.04 -55.36
CA MET A 215 -36.14 10.25 -55.94
C MET A 215 -37.38 11.11 -56.17
N THR A 216 -38.04 10.90 -57.31
CA THR A 216 -39.35 11.50 -57.60
C THR A 216 -40.10 10.64 -58.61
N GLY A 217 -41.38 10.41 -58.35
CA GLY A 217 -42.32 9.84 -59.32
C GLY A 217 -42.94 10.88 -60.26
N PHE A 218 -42.53 12.15 -60.20
CA PHE A 218 -43.04 13.21 -61.06
C PHE A 218 -42.18 13.37 -62.32
N VAL A 219 -42.81 13.20 -63.49
CA VAL A 219 -42.20 13.51 -64.79
C VAL A 219 -43.08 14.53 -65.47
N ASN A 220 -42.65 15.80 -65.44
CA ASN A 220 -43.47 16.92 -65.88
C ASN A 220 -44.23 16.65 -67.20
N PRO A 221 -45.58 16.72 -67.20
CA PRO A 221 -46.45 17.23 -66.13
C PRO A 221 -47.11 16.16 -65.23
N ASP A 222 -46.77 14.89 -65.37
CA ASP A 222 -47.53 13.76 -64.83
C ASP A 222 -46.86 13.14 -63.59
N SER A 223 -47.67 12.66 -62.65
CA SER A 223 -47.23 11.86 -61.48
C SER A 223 -47.44 10.37 -61.75
N TYR A 224 -46.55 9.53 -61.25
CA TYR A 224 -46.58 8.08 -61.44
C TYR A 224 -46.59 7.32 -60.10
N ASP A 225 -47.14 6.10 -60.15
CA ASP A 225 -47.05 5.17 -59.02
C ASP A 225 -45.63 4.61 -58.93
N ASN A 226 -44.96 4.80 -57.80
CA ASN A 226 -43.60 4.32 -57.56
C ASN A 226 -43.48 3.59 -56.22
N GLU A 227 -42.60 2.60 -56.19
CA GLU A 227 -42.01 2.05 -54.97
C GLU A 227 -40.53 1.83 -55.22
N ASP A 228 -39.69 2.61 -54.53
CA ASP A 228 -38.26 2.67 -54.77
C ASP A 228 -37.50 2.73 -53.45
N TRP A 229 -36.49 1.88 -53.31
CA TRP A 229 -35.70 1.76 -52.09
C TRP A 229 -34.24 2.13 -52.37
N LEU A 230 -33.66 2.94 -51.49
CA LEU A 230 -32.22 3.20 -51.45
C LEU A 230 -31.63 2.55 -50.20
N VAL A 231 -30.84 1.49 -50.38
CA VAL A 231 -30.33 0.67 -49.26
C VAL A 231 -28.84 0.92 -49.05
N SER A 232 -28.43 1.10 -47.80
CA SER A 232 -27.03 1.29 -47.39
C SER A 232 -26.17 0.04 -47.63
N PRO A 233 -24.84 0.16 -47.60
CA PRO A 233 -23.98 -1.00 -47.32
C PRO A 233 -24.24 -1.57 -45.92
N GLU A 234 -23.63 -2.72 -45.61
CA GLU A 234 -23.64 -3.30 -44.26
C GLU A 234 -22.84 -2.41 -43.30
N TYR A 235 -23.42 -2.07 -42.16
CA TYR A 235 -22.76 -1.41 -41.04
C TYR A 235 -22.56 -2.42 -39.92
N ASP A 236 -21.32 -2.61 -39.46
CA ASP A 236 -20.95 -3.51 -38.37
C ASP A 236 -20.88 -2.71 -37.05
N LEU A 237 -21.81 -2.98 -36.13
CA LEU A 237 -21.92 -2.25 -34.86
C LEU A 237 -21.28 -3.00 -33.69
N ALA A 238 -20.43 -4.00 -33.97
CA ALA A 238 -19.69 -4.73 -32.95
C ALA A 238 -18.81 -3.82 -32.08
N GLY A 239 -19.01 -3.86 -30.76
CA GLY A 239 -18.24 -3.09 -29.79
C GLY A 239 -18.56 -1.59 -29.76
N LEU A 240 -19.67 -1.17 -30.38
CA LEU A 240 -20.17 0.20 -30.33
C LEU A 240 -21.39 0.29 -29.43
N ASP A 241 -21.35 1.20 -28.45
CA ASP A 241 -22.48 1.55 -27.57
C ASP A 241 -23.07 2.92 -27.95
N GLU A 242 -24.34 3.14 -27.62
CA GLU A 242 -25.06 4.42 -27.85
C GLU A 242 -25.07 4.93 -29.31
N VAL A 243 -25.03 4.00 -30.28
CA VAL A 243 -25.01 4.27 -31.72
C VAL A 243 -26.26 5.03 -32.18
N ALA A 244 -26.08 5.99 -33.10
CA ALA A 244 -27.17 6.73 -33.72
C ALA A 244 -26.99 6.90 -35.25
N LEU A 245 -28.11 7.02 -35.95
CA LEU A 245 -28.21 7.43 -37.34
C LEU A 245 -28.57 8.92 -37.43
N TYR A 246 -27.89 9.63 -38.33
CA TYR A 246 -28.26 10.97 -38.77
C TYR A 246 -28.23 11.03 -40.29
N PHE A 247 -29.12 11.83 -40.85
CA PHE A 247 -29.03 12.24 -42.24
C PHE A 247 -29.56 13.66 -42.41
N LYS A 248 -29.30 14.26 -43.58
CA LYS A 248 -29.98 15.47 -44.02
C LYS A 248 -30.95 15.13 -45.14
N HIS A 249 -32.08 15.80 -45.15
CA HIS A 249 -33.06 15.62 -46.21
C HIS A 249 -33.87 16.87 -46.50
N ALA A 250 -34.38 16.96 -47.73
CA ALA A 250 -35.36 17.93 -48.16
C ALA A 250 -36.50 17.19 -48.88
N VAL A 251 -37.73 17.65 -48.69
CA VAL A 251 -38.91 17.11 -49.35
C VAL A 251 -39.75 18.28 -49.87
N ASN A 252 -40.20 18.18 -51.11
CA ASN A 252 -41.11 19.17 -51.69
C ASN A 252 -42.20 18.48 -52.52
N TYR A 253 -43.38 19.11 -52.60
CA TYR A 253 -44.56 18.62 -53.31
C TYR A 253 -45.08 17.27 -52.82
N ASN A 254 -44.89 16.96 -51.53
CA ASN A 254 -45.31 15.69 -50.94
C ASN A 254 -46.73 15.74 -50.33
N ASP A 255 -47.41 16.89 -50.37
CA ASP A 255 -48.79 17.10 -49.92
C ASP A 255 -49.08 16.56 -48.49
N GLU A 256 -48.09 16.65 -47.61
CA GLU A 256 -48.08 16.16 -46.22
C GLU A 256 -48.20 14.62 -46.08
N GLU A 257 -48.02 13.88 -47.16
CA GLU A 257 -48.10 12.40 -47.19
C GLU A 257 -46.76 11.78 -46.72
N TRP A 258 -46.41 11.92 -45.44
CA TRP A 258 -45.12 11.49 -44.90
C TRP A 258 -44.88 9.97 -44.94
N ASP A 259 -45.93 9.16 -45.06
CA ASP A 259 -45.83 7.72 -45.29
C ASP A 259 -45.14 7.38 -46.63
N ASN A 260 -45.04 8.35 -47.55
CA ASN A 260 -44.34 8.21 -48.82
C ASN A 260 -42.80 8.28 -48.70
N VAL A 261 -42.27 8.77 -47.58
CA VAL A 261 -40.83 9.03 -47.40
C VAL A 261 -40.37 8.50 -46.04
N THR A 262 -40.15 7.19 -45.98
CA THR A 262 -39.93 6.45 -44.72
C THR A 262 -38.53 5.86 -44.63
N VAL A 263 -38.04 5.63 -43.41
CA VAL A 263 -36.69 5.08 -43.15
C VAL A 263 -36.82 3.77 -42.39
N TYR A 264 -36.07 2.76 -42.79
CA TYR A 264 -36.09 1.42 -42.21
C TYR A 264 -34.70 0.93 -41.86
N ILE A 265 -34.64 -0.05 -40.96
CA ILE A 265 -33.44 -0.81 -40.62
C ILE A 265 -33.71 -2.32 -40.64
N SER A 266 -32.72 -3.11 -41.04
CA SER A 266 -32.77 -4.58 -41.05
C SER A 266 -31.47 -5.18 -40.54
N THR A 267 -31.55 -6.30 -39.81
CA THR A 267 -30.41 -7.08 -39.30
C THR A 267 -30.21 -8.41 -40.05
N ASP A 268 -31.11 -8.76 -40.97
CA ASP A 268 -31.14 -10.05 -41.69
C ASP A 268 -31.23 -9.88 -43.23
N TYR A 269 -31.11 -8.65 -43.72
CA TYR A 269 -31.00 -8.36 -45.15
C TYR A 269 -29.72 -8.96 -45.73
N ASP A 270 -29.80 -9.52 -46.94
CA ASP A 270 -28.68 -10.25 -47.57
C ASP A 270 -27.68 -9.36 -48.32
N GLY A 271 -27.93 -8.05 -48.34
CA GLY A 271 -27.09 -7.05 -48.99
C GLY A 271 -27.29 -6.91 -50.50
N SER A 272 -28.18 -7.67 -51.15
CA SER A 272 -28.25 -7.70 -52.62
C SER A 272 -29.61 -7.97 -53.27
N SER A 273 -30.52 -8.69 -52.60
CA SER A 273 -31.86 -9.00 -53.11
C SER A 273 -32.79 -7.78 -53.01
N SER A 274 -33.87 -7.72 -53.79
CA SER A 274 -34.84 -6.62 -53.63
C SER A 274 -35.43 -6.58 -52.20
N PRO A 275 -35.37 -5.42 -51.49
CA PRO A 275 -35.80 -5.29 -50.10
C PRO A 275 -37.32 -5.50 -49.90
N ALA A 276 -38.12 -5.40 -50.97
CA ALA A 276 -39.53 -5.73 -50.94
C ALA A 276 -39.81 -7.23 -50.74
N ASN A 277 -38.82 -8.10 -50.96
CA ASN A 277 -38.98 -9.57 -50.91
C ASN A 277 -37.97 -10.26 -49.97
N GLN A 278 -36.99 -9.54 -49.44
CA GLN A 278 -35.94 -10.10 -48.59
C GLN A 278 -35.58 -9.12 -47.47
N GLY A 279 -35.25 -9.67 -46.32
CA GLY A 279 -34.99 -8.92 -45.09
C GLY A 279 -36.27 -8.61 -44.33
N THR A 280 -36.13 -8.50 -43.02
CA THR A 280 -37.13 -8.02 -42.09
C THR A 280 -36.80 -6.56 -41.78
N TRP A 281 -37.66 -5.64 -42.23
CA TRP A 281 -37.45 -4.20 -42.12
C TRP A 281 -38.29 -3.62 -40.98
N THR A 282 -37.63 -2.95 -40.04
CA THR A 282 -38.25 -2.19 -38.95
C THR A 282 -38.20 -0.71 -39.28
N GLU A 283 -39.34 -0.03 -39.22
CA GLU A 283 -39.42 1.41 -39.47
C GLU A 283 -38.75 2.19 -38.34
N LEU A 284 -37.93 3.18 -38.69
CA LEU A 284 -37.27 4.09 -37.77
C LEU A 284 -38.06 5.39 -37.65
N THR A 285 -38.23 5.86 -36.41
CA THR A 285 -38.81 7.19 -36.18
C THR A 285 -37.78 8.27 -36.47
N VAL A 286 -38.12 9.23 -37.35
CA VAL A 286 -37.27 10.36 -37.74
C VAL A 286 -37.72 11.63 -37.00
N PRO A 287 -36.94 12.15 -36.03
CA PRO A 287 -37.35 13.32 -35.24
C PRO A 287 -37.47 14.64 -36.03
N GLY A 288 -36.55 14.86 -36.97
CA GLY A 288 -36.49 16.07 -37.78
C GLY A 288 -37.15 15.82 -39.13
N ILE A 289 -38.32 16.40 -39.32
CA ILE A 289 -39.10 16.29 -40.56
C ILE A 289 -38.98 17.63 -41.33
N PRO A 290 -38.75 17.65 -42.66
CA PRO A 290 -38.68 18.88 -43.45
C PRO A 290 -40.03 19.58 -43.51
N PHE A 291 -40.04 20.86 -43.90
CA PHE A 291 -41.29 21.52 -44.29
C PHE A 291 -41.71 21.01 -45.68
N ASP A 292 -42.96 20.61 -45.85
CA ASP A 292 -43.55 19.90 -47.01
C ASP A 292 -43.49 20.64 -48.37
N GLU A 293 -43.08 21.91 -48.38
CA GLU A 293 -42.93 22.74 -49.58
C GLU A 293 -41.53 23.39 -49.69
N SER A 294 -40.50 22.72 -49.17
CA SER A 294 -39.16 23.33 -49.00
C SER A 294 -38.02 22.47 -49.55
N TRP A 295 -37.21 23.08 -50.40
CA TRP A 295 -35.90 22.52 -50.82
C TRP A 295 -34.79 22.72 -49.77
N THR A 296 -35.14 23.19 -48.58
CA THR A 296 -34.14 23.42 -47.52
C THR A 296 -33.86 22.11 -46.82
N PHE A 297 -32.62 21.62 -46.96
CA PHE A 297 -32.16 20.46 -46.19
C PHE A 297 -32.24 20.75 -44.69
N VAL A 298 -32.93 19.87 -43.98
CA VAL A 298 -32.94 19.81 -42.52
C VAL A 298 -32.22 18.55 -42.06
N SER A 299 -31.79 18.52 -40.80
CA SER A 299 -31.29 17.29 -40.18
C SER A 299 -32.45 16.43 -39.73
N SER A 300 -32.31 15.11 -39.87
CA SER A 300 -33.18 14.09 -39.31
C SER A 300 -33.28 14.15 -37.78
N GLY A 301 -32.36 14.84 -37.09
CA GLY A 301 -32.14 14.65 -35.65
C GLY A 301 -31.53 13.28 -35.34
N ARG A 302 -31.28 13.02 -34.04
CA ARG A 302 -30.71 11.76 -33.56
C ARG A 302 -31.73 10.63 -33.66
N ILE A 303 -31.46 9.65 -34.52
CA ILE A 303 -32.24 8.41 -34.57
C ILE A 303 -31.48 7.34 -33.78
N ASP A 304 -32.04 6.92 -32.66
CA ASP A 304 -31.37 5.99 -31.74
C ASP A 304 -31.31 4.57 -32.31
N LEU A 305 -30.11 3.99 -32.37
CA LEU A 305 -29.88 2.62 -32.82
C LEU A 305 -29.36 1.71 -31.71
N ALA A 306 -29.42 2.13 -30.44
CA ALA A 306 -28.94 1.35 -29.30
C ALA A 306 -29.50 -0.08 -29.23
N ALA A 307 -30.74 -0.30 -29.71
CA ALA A 307 -31.34 -1.64 -29.79
C ALA A 307 -30.65 -2.61 -30.77
N TYR A 308 -29.76 -2.09 -31.62
CA TYR A 308 -29.00 -2.82 -32.63
C TYR A 308 -27.49 -2.86 -32.31
N ALA A 309 -27.07 -2.44 -31.12
CA ALA A 309 -25.68 -2.51 -30.68
C ALA A 309 -25.16 -3.96 -30.76
N GLY A 310 -23.96 -4.14 -31.32
CA GLY A 310 -23.37 -5.47 -31.52
C GLY A 310 -23.82 -6.22 -32.79
N GLU A 311 -24.81 -5.72 -33.52
CA GLU A 311 -25.35 -6.36 -34.73
C GLU A 311 -24.73 -5.79 -36.02
N LYS A 312 -24.94 -6.52 -37.13
CA LYS A 312 -24.73 -6.00 -38.48
C LYS A 312 -26.06 -5.51 -39.03
N VAL A 313 -26.10 -4.28 -39.53
CA VAL A 313 -27.34 -3.61 -39.94
C VAL A 313 -27.26 -3.02 -41.34
N TYR A 314 -28.44 -2.87 -41.96
CA TYR A 314 -28.65 -2.11 -43.18
C TYR A 314 -29.75 -1.08 -42.95
N VAL A 315 -29.53 0.16 -43.41
CA VAL A 315 -30.51 1.24 -43.38
C VAL A 315 -31.08 1.44 -44.79
N ALA A 316 -32.39 1.65 -44.91
CA ALA A 316 -33.02 1.93 -46.19
C ALA A 316 -33.94 3.14 -46.16
N PHE A 317 -33.89 3.93 -47.23
CA PHE A 317 -34.83 5.02 -47.51
C PHE A 317 -35.85 4.52 -48.53
N LYS A 318 -37.12 4.43 -48.11
CA LYS A 318 -38.21 3.95 -48.95
C LYS A 318 -39.04 5.12 -49.45
N TYR A 319 -39.15 5.23 -50.77
CA TYR A 319 -39.97 6.20 -51.47
C TYR A 319 -41.21 5.54 -52.06
N LEU A 320 -42.37 6.16 -51.86
CA LEU A 320 -43.63 5.84 -52.55
C LEU A 320 -44.16 7.09 -53.24
N SER A 321 -44.85 6.89 -54.36
CA SER A 321 -45.71 7.93 -54.94
C SER A 321 -46.91 7.32 -55.61
N THR A 322 -47.87 8.19 -55.96
CA THR A 322 -49.05 7.81 -56.72
C THR A 322 -49.23 8.71 -57.93
N THR A 323 -50.17 8.36 -58.81
CA THR A 323 -50.65 9.27 -59.87
C THR A 323 -51.27 10.59 -59.40
N VAL A 324 -51.44 10.80 -58.08
CA VAL A 324 -51.95 12.05 -57.50
C VAL A 324 -50.83 12.87 -56.87
N THR A 325 -50.03 12.26 -56.00
CA THR A 325 -48.96 12.92 -55.24
C THR A 325 -47.64 12.21 -55.51
N ALA A 326 -46.64 12.96 -55.97
CA ALA A 326 -45.31 12.46 -56.31
C ALA A 326 -44.23 13.48 -55.92
N GLY A 327 -44.10 13.71 -54.62
CA GLY A 327 -43.11 14.62 -54.06
C GLY A 327 -41.68 14.24 -54.44
N THR A 328 -40.77 15.20 -54.45
CA THR A 328 -39.33 14.91 -54.61
C THR A 328 -38.72 14.78 -53.22
N TRP A 329 -37.98 13.68 -53.00
CA TRP A 329 -37.21 13.47 -51.79
C TRP A 329 -35.72 13.49 -52.09
N GLU A 330 -34.98 14.32 -51.36
CA GLU A 330 -33.52 14.46 -51.45
C GLU A 330 -32.87 14.04 -50.13
N ILE A 331 -31.86 13.17 -50.19
CA ILE A 331 -31.10 12.65 -49.04
C ILE A 331 -29.62 13.02 -49.21
N GLY A 332 -29.03 13.62 -48.19
CA GLY A 332 -27.62 13.97 -48.13
C GLY A 332 -27.01 13.66 -46.76
N GLN A 333 -25.69 13.53 -46.68
CA GLN A 333 -24.92 13.36 -45.42
C GLN A 333 -25.52 12.30 -44.48
N VAL A 334 -25.57 11.04 -44.91
CA VAL A 334 -25.99 9.91 -44.08
C VAL A 334 -24.81 9.47 -43.23
N GLN A 335 -24.96 9.41 -41.90
CA GLN A 335 -23.92 8.97 -40.99
C GLN A 335 -24.45 8.05 -39.89
N ILE A 336 -23.65 7.04 -39.54
CA ILE A 336 -23.76 6.29 -38.29
C ILE A 336 -22.66 6.80 -37.37
N SER A 337 -23.00 7.12 -36.14
CA SER A 337 -22.07 7.80 -35.23
C SER A 337 -22.26 7.39 -33.77
N VAL A 338 -21.20 7.59 -32.97
CA VAL A 338 -21.21 7.39 -31.51
C VAL A 338 -21.02 8.74 -30.80
N PRO A 339 -21.52 8.90 -29.56
CA PRO A 339 -21.36 10.14 -28.81
C PRO A 339 -19.89 10.54 -28.68
N ASN A 340 -19.58 11.80 -28.96
CA ASN A 340 -18.27 12.38 -28.66
C ASN A 340 -18.30 12.91 -27.22
N LEU A 341 -17.82 12.12 -26.27
CA LEU A 341 -17.85 12.46 -24.84
C LEU A 341 -16.66 13.35 -24.48
N THR A 342 -16.93 14.54 -23.93
CA THR A 342 -15.88 15.35 -23.29
C THR A 342 -16.14 15.40 -21.79
N ILE A 343 -15.13 14.98 -21.02
CA ILE A 343 -15.14 15.10 -19.56
C ILE A 343 -14.63 16.50 -19.22
N VAL A 344 -15.53 17.35 -18.71
CA VAL A 344 -15.18 18.68 -18.22
C VAL A 344 -15.10 18.62 -16.69
N GLY A 345 -13.94 18.90 -16.12
CA GLY A 345 -13.75 18.78 -14.67
C GLY A 345 -12.32 19.02 -14.24
N LYS A 346 -12.06 18.81 -12.95
CA LYS A 346 -10.67 18.82 -12.45
C LYS A 346 -9.94 17.58 -12.95
N THR A 347 -8.67 17.74 -13.29
CA THR A 347 -7.77 16.62 -13.60
C THR A 347 -7.71 15.70 -12.38
N PRO A 348 -7.98 14.39 -12.53
CA PRO A 348 -7.83 13.44 -11.44
C PRO A 348 -6.35 13.24 -11.11
N GLU A 349 -6.08 12.92 -9.84
CA GLU A 349 -4.75 12.59 -9.32
C GLU A 349 -4.76 11.15 -8.81
N ASN A 350 -3.58 10.52 -8.72
CA ASN A 350 -3.46 9.19 -8.13
C ASN A 350 -3.50 9.28 -6.61
N TYR A 351 -4.33 8.45 -6.00
CA TYR A 351 -4.44 8.27 -4.56
C TYR A 351 -4.23 6.81 -4.22
N LYS A 352 -3.60 6.57 -3.07
CA LYS A 352 -3.46 5.27 -2.45
C LYS A 352 -4.18 5.25 -1.11
N ASN A 353 -4.99 4.23 -0.88
CA ASN A 353 -5.61 3.98 0.43
C ASN A 353 -5.63 2.50 0.75
N TYR A 354 -5.54 2.21 2.05
CA TYR A 354 -5.66 0.86 2.58
C TYR A 354 -7.12 0.46 2.68
N TYR A 355 -7.40 -0.80 2.34
CA TYR A 355 -8.67 -1.47 2.56
C TYR A 355 -8.40 -2.74 3.36
N VAL A 356 -9.30 -3.05 4.30
CA VAL A 356 -9.22 -4.24 5.16
C VAL A 356 -10.48 -5.07 4.96
N PHE A 357 -10.33 -6.38 4.95
CA PHE A 357 -11.44 -7.32 4.89
C PHE A 357 -11.90 -7.71 6.30
N ASP A 358 -13.20 -7.61 6.56
CA ASP A 358 -13.86 -8.18 7.73
C ASP A 358 -14.72 -9.38 7.30
N GLU A 359 -14.64 -10.50 8.01
CA GLU A 359 -15.38 -11.72 7.63
C GLU A 359 -16.91 -11.56 7.64
N ASN A 360 -17.44 -10.57 8.36
CA ASN A 360 -18.87 -10.30 8.49
C ASN A 360 -19.33 -9.13 7.62
N ASP A 361 -18.50 -8.10 7.48
CA ASP A 361 -18.85 -6.83 6.82
C ASP A 361 -18.20 -6.66 5.43
N GLY A 362 -17.25 -7.51 5.05
CA GLY A 362 -16.55 -7.48 3.76
C GLY A 362 -15.42 -6.45 3.71
N TRP A 363 -15.01 -6.06 2.49
CA TRP A 363 -13.98 -5.04 2.30
C TRP A 363 -14.47 -3.65 2.72
N ALA A 364 -13.64 -2.92 3.46
CA ALA A 364 -13.87 -1.51 3.78
C ALA A 364 -12.55 -0.73 3.79
N LYS A 365 -12.61 0.57 3.53
CA LYS A 365 -11.43 1.44 3.67
C LYS A 365 -10.96 1.43 5.13
N ALA A 366 -9.66 1.23 5.34
CA ALA A 366 -9.07 1.25 6.65
C ALA A 366 -9.24 2.64 7.29
N ASN A 367 -9.83 2.67 8.48
CA ASN A 367 -9.96 3.89 9.26
C ASN A 367 -8.61 4.22 9.92
N GLU A 368 -8.35 5.51 10.16
CA GLU A 368 -7.17 5.95 10.93
C GLU A 368 -5.83 5.50 10.32
N VAL A 369 -5.81 5.21 9.02
CA VAL A 369 -4.60 4.91 8.24
C VAL A 369 -4.51 5.89 7.07
N TYR A 370 -3.37 6.58 6.95
CA TYR A 370 -3.13 7.58 5.92
C TYR A 370 -1.86 7.26 5.13
N HIS A 371 -2.02 6.89 3.86
CA HIS A 371 -0.89 6.82 2.94
C HIS A 371 -0.58 8.21 2.39
N VAL A 372 0.67 8.68 2.51
CA VAL A 372 1.10 9.96 1.97
C VAL A 372 1.10 9.89 0.44
N ASN A 373 0.29 10.74 -0.20
CA ASN A 373 0.13 10.74 -1.65
C ASN A 373 1.09 11.73 -2.32
N SER A 374 1.31 11.61 -3.63
CA SER A 374 2.16 12.54 -4.40
C SER A 374 1.79 14.00 -4.16
N VAL A 375 0.50 14.30 -4.09
CA VAL A 375 -0.04 15.64 -3.87
C VAL A 375 0.31 16.19 -2.47
N ASP A 376 0.45 15.30 -1.49
CA ASP A 376 0.88 15.67 -0.15
C ASP A 376 2.38 15.97 -0.13
N TYR A 377 3.19 15.11 -0.79
CA TYR A 377 4.63 15.35 -0.94
C TYR A 377 4.93 16.68 -1.64
N ASP A 378 4.23 16.97 -2.73
CA ASP A 378 4.34 18.23 -3.46
C ASP A 378 3.96 19.43 -2.58
N ALA A 379 2.91 19.29 -1.76
CA ALA A 379 2.48 20.33 -0.83
C ALA A 379 3.49 20.57 0.31
N MET A 380 4.28 19.56 0.68
CA MET A 380 5.31 19.63 1.73
C MET A 380 6.63 20.26 1.26
N GLY A 381 6.86 20.37 -0.06
CA GLY A 381 8.05 21.02 -0.62
C GLY A 381 9.13 20.02 -1.04
N SER A 382 10.31 20.06 -0.43
CA SER A 382 11.47 19.22 -0.80
C SER A 382 11.15 17.73 -1.00
N PRO A 383 10.32 17.09 -0.13
CA PRO A 383 9.92 15.69 -0.32
C PRO A 383 9.19 15.41 -1.65
N GLY A 384 8.53 16.40 -2.24
CA GLY A 384 7.80 16.31 -3.52
C GLY A 384 8.68 16.01 -4.74
N ASN A 385 9.98 16.33 -4.69
CA ASN A 385 10.86 16.09 -5.84
C ASN A 385 10.93 14.61 -6.26
N TYR A 386 10.73 13.70 -5.30
CA TYR A 386 10.83 12.26 -5.52
C TYR A 386 9.73 11.46 -4.83
N ASN A 387 8.71 12.12 -4.27
CA ASN A 387 7.62 11.51 -3.50
C ASN A 387 8.13 10.58 -2.39
N ASN A 388 9.16 11.01 -1.66
CA ASN A 388 9.72 10.30 -0.51
C ASN A 388 10.39 11.25 0.49
N PHE A 389 10.52 10.77 1.72
CA PHE A 389 11.38 11.35 2.76
C PHE A 389 12.80 10.79 2.66
N SER A 390 13.73 11.40 3.36
CA SER A 390 15.13 10.95 3.41
C SER A 390 15.80 11.37 4.72
N SER A 391 17.08 11.04 4.91
CA SER A 391 17.85 11.51 6.06
C SER A 391 17.96 13.04 6.14
N SER A 392 17.86 13.74 4.99
CA SER A 392 17.83 15.21 4.92
C SER A 392 16.43 15.81 4.95
N ASP A 393 15.41 15.06 4.53
CA ASP A 393 14.00 15.46 4.55
C ASP A 393 13.25 14.53 5.50
N LYS A 394 13.37 14.78 6.81
CA LYS A 394 12.89 13.87 7.84
C LYS A 394 11.37 13.91 7.98
N PRO A 395 10.66 12.78 8.04
CA PRO A 395 9.19 12.76 8.13
C PRO A 395 8.66 13.55 9.34
N GLN A 396 9.38 13.56 10.47
CA GLN A 396 9.01 14.29 11.68
C GLN A 396 8.91 15.81 11.48
N ASP A 397 9.61 16.36 10.48
CA ASP A 397 9.57 17.80 10.18
C ASP A 397 8.32 18.20 9.37
N TYR A 398 7.64 17.22 8.75
CA TYR A 398 6.55 17.49 7.80
C TYR A 398 5.21 16.84 8.20
N LEU A 399 5.22 15.59 8.66
CA LEU A 399 4.02 14.80 8.91
C LEU A 399 3.08 15.38 9.98
N PRO A 400 3.55 15.98 11.10
CA PRO A 400 2.66 16.63 12.06
C PRO A 400 1.78 17.74 11.44
N ASN A 401 2.36 18.52 10.51
CA ASN A 401 1.62 19.59 9.81
C ASN A 401 0.66 19.03 8.75
N LEU A 402 1.07 17.97 8.04
CA LEU A 402 0.19 17.25 7.13
C LEU A 402 -1.03 16.71 7.88
N LEU A 403 -0.82 16.00 8.99
CA LEU A 403 -1.88 15.46 9.83
C LEU A 403 -2.80 16.54 10.38
N LYS A 404 -2.26 17.68 10.80
CA LYS A 404 -3.07 18.84 11.21
C LYS A 404 -4.00 19.36 10.11
N SER A 405 -3.57 19.29 8.85
CA SER A 405 -4.37 19.66 7.69
C SER A 405 -5.45 18.63 7.36
N LYS A 406 -5.10 17.33 7.45
CA LYS A 406 -6.01 16.21 7.12
C LYS A 406 -7.04 15.94 8.21
N TYR A 407 -6.68 16.18 9.47
CA TYR A 407 -7.51 15.93 10.65
C TYR A 407 -7.73 17.22 11.47
N PRO A 408 -8.40 18.24 10.90
CA PRO A 408 -8.58 19.53 11.56
C PRO A 408 -9.49 19.46 12.81
N LEU A 409 -10.18 18.33 13.02
CA LEU A 409 -11.07 18.07 14.15
C LEU A 409 -10.54 16.97 15.08
N ALA A 410 -9.23 16.67 15.03
CA ALA A 410 -8.61 15.66 15.89
C ALA A 410 -8.88 15.94 17.38
N GLY A 411 -9.29 14.89 18.10
CA GLY A 411 -9.48 14.91 19.55
C GLY A 411 -8.26 14.38 20.27
N GLN A 412 -8.15 14.69 21.56
CA GLN A 412 -7.12 14.15 22.45
C GLN A 412 -7.06 12.62 22.35
N ASP A 413 -5.85 12.07 22.27
CA ASP A 413 -5.55 10.63 22.16
C ASP A 413 -6.00 9.98 20.84
N MET A 414 -6.37 10.77 19.82
CA MET A 414 -6.63 10.23 18.47
C MET A 414 -5.32 9.68 17.90
N GLU A 415 -5.36 8.45 17.39
CA GLU A 415 -4.22 7.80 16.74
C GLU A 415 -4.44 7.70 15.23
N VAL A 416 -3.38 7.89 14.45
CA VAL A 416 -3.38 7.69 12.99
C VAL A 416 -2.07 7.02 12.59
N VAL A 417 -2.15 5.90 11.87
CA VAL A 417 -1.00 5.31 11.19
C VAL A 417 -0.73 6.07 9.90
N VAL A 418 0.49 6.57 9.72
CA VAL A 418 0.93 7.27 8.51
C VAL A 418 1.94 6.41 7.78
N VAL A 419 1.65 6.11 6.52
CA VAL A 419 2.51 5.30 5.65
C VAL A 419 3.14 6.18 4.58
N TYR A 420 4.45 6.07 4.39
CA TYR A 420 5.23 6.94 3.52
C TYR A 420 6.42 6.22 2.90
N ASN A 421 6.87 6.72 1.75
CA ASN A 421 8.12 6.31 1.13
C ASN A 421 9.31 6.99 1.82
N TYR A 422 10.39 6.24 2.04
CA TYR A 422 11.67 6.73 2.56
C TYR A 422 12.81 6.26 1.66
N PHE A 423 13.61 7.19 1.15
CA PHE A 423 14.80 6.90 0.38
C PHE A 423 16.02 6.79 1.29
N ASN A 424 16.62 5.60 1.31
CA ASN A 424 17.88 5.35 1.98
C ASN A 424 19.05 5.62 1.01
N SER A 425 19.77 6.70 1.28
CA SER A 425 20.89 7.15 0.45
C SER A 425 22.13 6.25 0.50
N ILE A 426 22.19 5.27 1.40
CA ILE A 426 23.31 4.32 1.51
C ILE A 426 23.19 3.24 0.44
N ASN A 427 22.04 2.58 0.39
CA ASN A 427 21.79 1.44 -0.50
C ASN A 427 21.02 1.84 -1.76
N PHE A 428 20.65 3.13 -1.89
CA PHE A 428 19.87 3.69 -3.00
C PHE A 428 18.51 2.99 -3.18
N VAL A 429 17.90 2.57 -2.08
CA VAL A 429 16.59 1.92 -2.06
C VAL A 429 15.56 2.87 -1.47
N THR A 430 14.41 2.97 -2.12
CA THR A 430 13.20 3.55 -1.53
C THR A 430 12.37 2.43 -0.93
N THR A 431 12.01 2.57 0.34
CA THR A 431 11.18 1.62 1.08
C THR A 431 9.92 2.30 1.59
N THR A 432 8.82 1.56 1.63
CA THR A 432 7.60 1.99 2.33
C THR A 432 7.81 1.77 3.83
N LEU A 433 7.58 2.80 4.63
CA LEU A 433 7.62 2.77 6.10
C LEU A 433 6.29 3.24 6.66
N ALA A 434 5.96 2.80 7.86
CA ALA A 434 4.79 3.24 8.60
C ALA A 434 5.20 3.76 9.99
N ASP A 435 4.45 4.74 10.50
CA ASP A 435 4.62 5.33 11.83
C ASP A 435 3.25 5.66 12.41
N LYS A 436 3.07 5.53 13.72
CA LYS A 436 1.82 5.87 14.40
C LYS A 436 1.93 7.24 15.03
N TYR A 437 1.01 8.16 14.73
CA TYR A 437 0.94 9.48 15.34
C TYR A 437 -0.22 9.56 16.31
N THR A 438 -0.01 10.22 17.46
CA THR A 438 -1.05 10.48 18.48
C THR A 438 -1.26 11.98 18.61
N PHE A 439 -2.51 12.42 18.67
CA PHE A 439 -2.84 13.83 18.87
C PHE A 439 -2.92 14.18 20.37
N ASN A 440 -1.95 14.97 20.84
CA ASN A 440 -1.83 15.39 22.23
C ASN A 440 -1.71 16.91 22.33
N GLU A 441 -2.53 17.53 23.18
CA GLU A 441 -2.44 18.96 23.52
C GLU A 441 -2.39 19.95 22.32
N GLY A 442 -2.91 19.54 21.15
CA GLY A 442 -2.94 20.39 19.94
C GLY A 442 -1.84 20.08 18.92
N GLU A 443 -0.99 19.09 19.19
CA GLU A 443 0.12 18.66 18.34
C GLU A 443 -0.01 17.16 18.01
N TRP A 444 0.49 16.78 16.83
CA TRP A 444 0.62 15.39 16.43
C TRP A 444 2.02 14.92 16.78
N GLU A 445 2.11 13.94 17.66
CA GLU A 445 3.36 13.36 18.14
C GLU A 445 3.53 11.98 17.53
N SER A 446 4.68 11.70 16.94
CA SER A 446 5.03 10.34 16.54
C SER A 446 5.18 9.47 17.78
N ALA A 447 4.55 8.31 17.78
CA ALA A 447 4.73 7.26 18.78
C ALA A 447 6.06 6.52 18.60
N TYR A 448 6.71 6.69 17.43
CA TYR A 448 7.96 6.01 17.11
C TYR A 448 9.11 6.99 16.91
N ASN A 449 9.89 7.15 17.97
CA ASN A 449 11.21 7.77 17.87
C ASN A 449 12.17 6.67 17.36
N PHE A 450 12.45 6.64 16.06
CA PHE A 450 13.43 5.74 15.41
C PHE A 450 14.86 5.87 15.99
N VAL A 451 15.06 6.54 17.11
CA VAL A 451 16.35 6.63 17.79
C VAL A 451 16.10 6.55 19.29
N GLU A 452 16.33 5.39 19.88
CA GLU A 452 16.31 5.18 21.32
C GLU A 452 17.72 5.17 21.90
N ALA A 453 17.84 5.48 23.20
CA ALA A 453 19.11 5.39 23.90
C ALA A 453 19.36 3.93 24.33
N LYS A 454 20.22 3.21 23.61
CA LYS A 454 20.71 1.89 24.01
C LYS A 454 22.00 2.02 24.80
N THR A 455 22.16 1.22 25.85
CA THR A 455 23.41 1.20 26.65
C THR A 455 24.01 -0.19 26.64
N ASP A 456 25.21 -0.31 26.08
CA ASP A 456 25.93 -1.57 25.97
C ASP A 456 27.25 -1.54 26.75
N GLN A 457 27.69 -2.71 27.20
CA GLN A 457 28.97 -2.89 27.88
C GLN A 457 30.07 -3.25 26.87
N PHE A 458 31.23 -2.65 27.08
CA PHE A 458 32.47 -2.99 26.40
C PHE A 458 33.54 -3.30 27.44
N VAL A 459 34.43 -4.26 27.14
CA VAL A 459 35.52 -4.67 28.03
C VAL A 459 36.85 -4.75 27.29
N VAL A 460 37.94 -4.56 28.02
CA VAL A 460 39.28 -4.76 27.50
C VAL A 460 39.70 -6.22 27.70
N THR A 461 39.95 -6.91 26.59
CA THR A 461 40.43 -8.31 26.56
C THR A 461 41.87 -8.45 27.07
N ASP A 462 42.32 -9.69 27.26
CA ASP A 462 43.70 -10.02 27.66
C ASP A 462 44.76 -9.55 26.63
N LYS A 463 44.32 -9.29 25.39
CA LYS A 463 45.10 -8.67 24.31
C LYS A 463 45.16 -7.14 24.39
N ASN A 464 44.52 -6.54 25.38
CA ASN A 464 44.33 -5.08 25.52
C ASN A 464 43.54 -4.44 24.37
N GLU A 465 42.54 -5.16 23.86
CA GLU A 465 41.62 -4.67 22.83
C GLU A 465 40.24 -4.51 23.45
N TRP A 466 39.58 -3.37 23.19
CA TRP A 466 38.17 -3.21 23.51
C TRP A 466 37.34 -4.13 22.64
N VAL A 467 36.34 -4.78 23.23
CA VAL A 467 35.33 -5.59 22.54
C VAL A 467 33.97 -5.36 23.20
N PHE A 468 32.91 -5.54 22.43
CA PHE A 468 31.55 -5.63 22.97
C PHE A 468 31.44 -6.87 23.87
N ASP A 469 30.76 -6.73 25.00
CA ASP A 469 30.56 -7.81 25.97
C ASP A 469 29.11 -7.81 26.48
N PRO A 470 28.26 -8.75 26.00
CA PRO A 470 26.88 -8.86 26.44
C PRO A 470 26.72 -9.59 27.78
N THR A 471 27.81 -9.86 28.51
CA THR A 471 27.76 -10.58 29.79
C THR A 471 26.95 -9.80 30.83
N ILE A 472 25.88 -10.42 31.32
CA ILE A 472 25.04 -9.87 32.40
C ILE A 472 25.57 -10.40 33.74
N SER A 473 25.98 -9.49 34.63
CA SER A 473 26.52 -9.84 35.95
C SER A 473 25.68 -9.23 37.07
N PHE A 474 25.24 -10.05 38.01
CA PHE A 474 24.44 -9.59 39.16
C PHE A 474 24.65 -10.50 40.38
N LYS A 475 24.17 -10.02 41.53
CA LYS A 475 24.06 -10.80 42.77
C LYS A 475 22.59 -11.08 43.05
N LEU A 476 22.23 -12.33 43.34
CA LEU A 476 20.87 -12.69 43.74
C LEU A 476 20.48 -11.92 45.01
N VAL A 477 19.31 -11.31 44.98
CA VAL A 477 18.68 -10.64 46.12
C VAL A 477 17.42 -11.38 46.57
N ALA A 478 16.79 -10.94 47.66
CA ALA A 478 15.57 -11.56 48.22
C ALA A 478 14.51 -11.91 47.17
N ASP A 479 14.18 -10.97 46.28
CA ASP A 479 13.16 -11.17 45.23
C ASP A 479 13.57 -12.27 44.24
N ASP A 480 14.87 -12.41 43.95
CA ASP A 480 15.37 -13.43 43.03
C ASP A 480 15.27 -14.83 43.63
N PHE A 481 15.58 -14.96 44.92
CA PHE A 481 15.35 -16.22 45.65
C PHE A 481 13.86 -16.54 45.74
N GLN A 482 12.98 -15.54 45.86
CA GLN A 482 11.53 -15.77 45.88
C GLN A 482 11.03 -16.32 44.54
N VAL A 483 11.60 -15.91 43.40
CA VAL A 483 11.29 -16.50 42.09
C VAL A 483 11.53 -18.02 42.09
N ILE A 484 12.64 -18.47 42.70
CA ILE A 484 12.96 -19.90 42.83
C ILE A 484 11.96 -20.60 43.74
N VAL A 485 11.65 -20.01 44.90
CA VAL A 485 10.66 -20.55 45.85
C VAL A 485 9.28 -20.70 45.21
N ASP A 486 8.83 -19.69 44.48
CA ASP A 486 7.54 -19.70 43.80
C ASP A 486 7.51 -20.72 42.65
N TRP A 487 8.61 -20.85 41.90
CA TRP A 487 8.74 -21.89 40.87
C TRP A 487 8.61 -23.29 41.48
N VAL A 488 9.29 -23.54 42.61
CA VAL A 488 9.19 -24.82 43.35
C VAL A 488 7.75 -25.03 43.81
N ALA A 489 7.13 -24.03 44.44
CA ALA A 489 5.75 -24.11 44.94
C ALA A 489 4.74 -24.50 43.83
N ALA A 490 4.97 -24.04 42.60
CA ALA A 490 4.10 -24.26 41.46
C ALA A 490 4.24 -25.65 40.81
N GLN A 491 5.26 -26.45 41.15
CA GLN A 491 5.45 -27.76 40.53
C GLN A 491 4.47 -28.80 41.10
N ASP A 492 3.76 -29.51 40.21
CA ASP A 492 2.84 -30.58 40.61
C ASP A 492 3.56 -31.82 41.16
N ASN A 493 4.82 -32.03 40.78
CA ASN A 493 5.62 -33.18 41.18
C ASN A 493 7.13 -32.91 41.13
N LEU A 494 7.75 -32.82 42.29
CA LEU A 494 9.19 -32.82 42.52
C LEU A 494 9.55 -34.01 43.40
N ALA A 495 10.41 -34.89 42.90
CA ALA A 495 10.83 -36.14 43.55
C ALA A 495 9.69 -37.01 44.14
N GLY A 496 8.52 -37.00 43.50
CA GLY A 496 7.36 -37.82 43.89
C GLY A 496 6.35 -37.14 44.83
N LYS A 497 6.50 -35.84 45.11
CA LYS A 497 5.52 -35.04 45.88
C LYS A 497 5.32 -33.64 45.28
N PRO A 498 4.19 -32.95 45.55
CA PRO A 498 3.98 -31.58 45.12
C PRO A 498 5.06 -30.64 45.64
N GLY A 499 5.50 -29.71 44.81
CA GLY A 499 6.54 -28.75 45.15
C GLY A 499 6.19 -27.86 46.35
N SER A 500 4.91 -27.59 46.56
CA SER A 500 4.39 -26.91 47.75
C SER A 500 4.77 -27.59 49.07
N GLU A 501 5.09 -28.89 49.07
CA GLU A 501 5.56 -29.61 50.26
C GLU A 501 7.04 -29.34 50.61
N TYR A 502 7.80 -28.71 49.73
CA TYR A 502 9.17 -28.25 50.01
C TYR A 502 9.21 -26.83 50.58
N VAL A 503 8.12 -26.08 50.47
CA VAL A 503 8.08 -24.67 50.85
C VAL A 503 7.76 -24.53 52.34
N ASN A 504 8.52 -23.68 53.03
CA ASN A 504 8.34 -23.43 54.45
C ASN A 504 6.98 -22.74 54.75
N SER A 505 6.55 -22.73 56.02
CA SER A 505 5.24 -22.15 56.39
C SER A 505 5.09 -20.65 56.16
N PHE A 506 6.20 -19.95 55.91
CA PHE A 506 6.22 -18.51 55.63
C PHE A 506 6.16 -18.21 54.12
N GLY A 507 6.34 -19.23 53.27
CA GLY A 507 6.39 -19.07 51.82
C GLY A 507 7.67 -18.45 51.30
N THR A 508 8.70 -18.30 52.14
CA THR A 508 9.92 -17.53 51.80
C THR A 508 11.14 -18.41 51.52
N GLY A 509 11.05 -19.72 51.74
CA GLY A 509 12.16 -20.62 51.52
C GLY A 509 11.69 -22.01 51.18
N GLU A 510 12.53 -22.75 50.47
CA GLU A 510 12.24 -24.07 49.94
C GLU A 510 13.41 -25.04 50.13
N ASP A 511 13.10 -26.31 50.44
CA ASP A 511 14.08 -27.37 50.72
C ASP A 511 14.36 -28.29 49.50
N TYR A 512 13.88 -27.95 48.29
CA TYR A 512 14.18 -28.72 47.07
C TYR A 512 15.56 -28.35 46.51
N HIS A 513 15.83 -27.07 46.29
CA HIS A 513 17.17 -26.56 45.95
C HIS A 513 17.88 -25.86 47.12
N GLY A 514 17.13 -25.45 48.15
CA GLY A 514 17.64 -24.76 49.33
C GLY A 514 17.56 -23.24 49.28
N ALA A 515 16.83 -22.65 48.33
CA ALA A 515 16.69 -21.19 48.23
C ALA A 515 15.83 -20.61 49.37
N ASP A 516 16.28 -19.51 49.97
CA ASP A 516 15.49 -18.75 50.94
C ASP A 516 15.61 -17.24 50.71
N ALA A 517 14.47 -16.61 50.39
CA ALA A 517 14.32 -15.18 50.14
C ALA A 517 14.44 -14.32 51.41
N TYR A 518 14.06 -14.87 52.58
CA TYR A 518 14.19 -14.16 53.85
C TYR A 518 15.66 -14.08 54.27
N PHE A 519 16.41 -15.16 54.12
CA PHE A 519 17.84 -15.21 54.42
C PHE A 519 18.73 -14.73 53.26
N GLN A 520 18.19 -14.63 52.05
CA GLN A 520 18.87 -14.23 50.82
C GLN A 520 20.07 -15.12 50.50
N ASN A 521 19.89 -16.44 50.66
CA ASN A 521 20.92 -17.41 50.41
C ASN A 521 20.36 -18.74 49.92
N PHE A 522 21.25 -19.60 49.44
CA PHE A 522 21.00 -21.04 49.37
C PHE A 522 21.49 -21.72 50.66
N ASP A 523 20.62 -22.41 51.38
CA ASP A 523 21.01 -23.30 52.47
C ASP A 523 21.57 -24.61 51.90
N ILE A 524 22.89 -24.72 51.92
CA ILE A 524 23.63 -25.81 51.28
C ILE A 524 23.95 -26.94 52.27
N ARG A 525 23.32 -26.96 53.45
CA ARG A 525 23.43 -28.09 54.37
C ARG A 525 22.73 -29.28 53.74
N SER A 526 23.27 -30.48 53.94
CA SER A 526 22.76 -31.73 53.33
C SER A 526 21.31 -32.11 53.69
N THR A 527 20.64 -31.33 54.54
CA THR A 527 19.24 -31.49 54.93
C THR A 527 18.31 -30.44 54.33
N SER A 528 18.85 -29.51 53.56
CA SER A 528 18.17 -28.31 53.09
C SER A 528 18.06 -28.26 51.55
N TYR A 529 18.37 -29.36 50.87
CA TYR A 529 18.10 -29.60 49.45
C TYR A 529 17.73 -31.08 49.25
N GLU A 530 17.07 -31.42 48.14
CA GLU A 530 16.59 -32.77 47.87
C GLU A 530 17.73 -33.70 47.41
N SER A 531 18.41 -34.32 48.38
CA SER A 531 19.55 -35.21 48.14
C SER A 531 19.22 -36.50 47.37
N SER A 532 17.93 -36.81 47.14
CA SER A 532 17.55 -37.92 46.25
C SER A 532 17.59 -37.55 44.76
N VAL A 533 17.62 -36.25 44.45
CA VAL A 533 17.70 -35.71 43.09
C VAL A 533 19.10 -35.17 42.81
N PHE A 534 19.68 -34.42 43.74
CA PHE A 534 20.96 -33.75 43.57
C PHE A 534 22.09 -34.49 44.31
N GLU A 535 23.20 -34.77 43.62
CA GLU A 535 24.35 -35.47 44.23
C GLU A 535 25.14 -34.55 45.17
N SER A 536 25.08 -33.25 44.92
CA SER A 536 25.78 -32.20 45.66
C SER A 536 24.94 -30.94 45.80
N TRP A 537 25.37 -29.99 46.64
CA TRP A 537 24.68 -28.70 46.76
C TRP A 537 24.93 -27.86 45.51
N GLU A 538 26.07 -28.04 44.86
CA GLU A 538 26.43 -27.40 43.61
C GLU A 538 25.41 -27.75 42.52
N ASP A 539 25.05 -29.03 42.39
CA ASP A 539 24.04 -29.49 41.42
C ASP A 539 22.65 -28.91 41.72
N ALA A 540 22.30 -28.79 43.01
CA ALA A 540 21.02 -28.22 43.44
C ALA A 540 20.93 -26.74 43.08
N VAL A 541 21.98 -25.97 43.35
CA VAL A 541 22.05 -24.53 43.05
C VAL A 541 22.12 -24.28 41.54
N GLU A 542 22.91 -25.07 40.80
CA GLU A 542 22.94 -25.01 39.34
C GLU A 542 21.54 -25.20 38.77
N ALA A 543 20.84 -26.28 39.18
CA ALA A 543 19.48 -26.57 38.73
C ALA A 543 18.49 -25.46 39.07
N ALA A 544 18.58 -24.88 40.27
CA ALA A 544 17.77 -23.73 40.66
C ALA A 544 17.99 -22.54 39.72
N ILE A 545 19.24 -22.22 39.41
CA ILE A 545 19.56 -21.07 38.59
C ILE A 545 19.12 -21.29 37.13
N ILE A 546 19.44 -22.44 36.52
CA ILE A 546 19.17 -22.67 35.10
C ILE A 546 17.73 -23.10 34.79
N THR A 547 16.99 -23.62 35.77
CA THR A 547 15.61 -24.12 35.56
C THR A 547 14.56 -23.20 36.18
N ALA A 548 14.84 -22.68 37.38
CA ALA A 548 13.84 -21.97 38.18
C ALA A 548 14.06 -20.44 38.22
N TYR A 549 15.19 -19.93 37.73
CA TYR A 549 15.50 -18.51 37.82
C TYR A 549 15.79 -17.85 36.46
N LEU A 550 16.90 -18.20 35.79
CA LEU A 550 17.33 -17.52 34.57
C LEU A 550 16.27 -17.55 33.45
N PRO A 551 15.60 -18.69 33.14
CA PRO A 551 14.56 -18.71 32.10
C PRO A 551 13.35 -17.83 32.43
N ILE A 552 13.05 -17.64 33.71
CA ILE A 552 11.92 -16.81 34.16
C ILE A 552 12.28 -15.33 34.10
N LYS A 553 13.49 -14.99 34.54
CA LYS A 553 13.93 -13.59 34.64
C LYS A 553 14.36 -13.02 33.29
N TYR A 554 14.89 -13.87 32.41
CA TYR A 554 15.41 -13.50 31.09
C TYR A 554 14.80 -14.38 30.00
N PRO A 555 13.47 -14.34 29.77
CA PRO A 555 12.79 -15.19 28.80
C PRO A 555 13.25 -14.95 27.35
N ASP A 556 13.79 -13.76 27.07
CA ASP A 556 14.26 -13.35 25.74
C ASP A 556 15.78 -13.43 25.59
N ALA A 557 16.48 -14.13 26.49
CA ALA A 557 17.92 -14.37 26.37
C ALA A 557 18.25 -15.02 25.02
N LYS A 558 19.37 -14.63 24.41
CA LYS A 558 19.79 -15.06 23.08
C LYS A 558 21.09 -15.84 23.19
N THR A 559 21.29 -16.88 22.37
CA THR A 559 22.58 -17.60 22.34
C THR A 559 23.75 -16.68 22.05
N GLN A 560 23.52 -15.66 21.21
CA GLN A 560 24.47 -14.61 20.91
C GLN A 560 23.79 -13.24 20.86
N VAL A 561 24.50 -12.21 21.29
CA VAL A 561 24.17 -10.80 21.07
C VAL A 561 25.28 -10.21 20.21
N ASP A 562 24.93 -9.67 19.05
CA ASP A 562 25.89 -9.17 18.05
C ASP A 562 27.04 -10.13 17.72
N GLY A 563 26.72 -11.43 17.64
CA GLY A 563 27.69 -12.48 17.31
C GLY A 563 28.61 -12.89 18.46
N VAL A 564 28.42 -12.35 19.67
CA VAL A 564 29.14 -12.72 20.89
C VAL A 564 28.24 -13.57 21.78
N ASP A 565 28.74 -14.69 22.28
CA ASP A 565 27.99 -15.59 23.16
C ASP A 565 27.47 -14.84 24.40
N GLN A 566 26.17 -14.94 24.67
CA GLN A 566 25.59 -14.30 25.84
C GLN A 566 25.88 -15.12 27.09
N MET A 567 26.43 -14.46 28.09
CA MET A 567 26.85 -15.06 29.35
C MET A 567 26.14 -14.41 30.53
N PHE A 568 25.92 -15.18 31.58
CA PHE A 568 25.38 -14.71 32.85
C PHE A 568 26.35 -15.04 33.98
N VAL A 569 26.77 -14.05 34.76
CA VAL A 569 27.59 -14.23 35.96
C VAL A 569 26.73 -13.98 37.18
N VAL A 570 26.38 -15.06 37.89
CA VAL A 570 25.45 -15.05 39.01
C VAL A 570 26.25 -15.19 40.30
N ASN A 571 26.19 -14.17 41.14
CA ASN A 571 26.77 -14.18 42.48
C ASN A 571 25.67 -14.49 43.49
N PHE A 572 25.93 -15.37 44.46
CA PHE A 572 24.94 -15.76 45.45
C PHE A 572 25.58 -16.09 46.79
N ASP A 573 24.83 -15.85 47.86
CA ASP A 573 25.24 -16.23 49.21
C ASP A 573 24.75 -17.65 49.52
N THR A 574 25.50 -18.37 50.34
CA THR A 574 25.14 -19.71 50.79
C THR A 574 25.27 -19.84 52.30
N TYR A 575 24.60 -20.84 52.88
CA TYR A 575 24.71 -21.17 54.30
C TYR A 575 24.95 -22.67 54.50
N SER A 576 26.13 -23.03 55.01
CA SER A 576 26.50 -24.42 55.36
C SER A 576 26.51 -24.69 56.87
N GLY A 577 26.04 -23.73 57.67
CA GLY A 577 26.41 -23.55 59.08
C GLY A 577 27.41 -22.41 59.30
N ALA A 578 27.98 -21.89 58.22
CA ALA A 578 28.65 -20.61 58.10
C ALA A 578 28.27 -19.97 56.77
N ASP A 579 28.31 -18.64 56.71
CA ASP A 579 28.01 -17.87 55.50
C ASP A 579 29.12 -18.06 54.46
N GLY A 580 28.73 -18.33 53.22
CA GLY A 580 29.59 -18.39 52.04
C GLY A 580 29.10 -17.43 50.96
N ASN A 581 29.99 -17.09 50.03
CA ASN A 581 29.65 -16.34 48.83
C ASN A 581 30.35 -17.02 47.65
N TYR A 582 29.59 -17.30 46.61
CA TYR A 582 30.05 -18.05 45.44
C TYR A 582 29.55 -17.39 44.15
N THR A 583 30.27 -17.67 43.07
CA THR A 583 29.92 -17.21 41.73
C THR A 583 29.81 -18.39 40.77
N MET A 584 28.79 -18.40 39.91
CA MET A 584 28.65 -19.31 38.78
C MET A 584 28.48 -18.52 37.48
N LYS A 585 29.07 -19.01 36.39
CA LYS A 585 28.96 -18.43 35.05
C LYS A 585 28.23 -19.39 34.12
N PHE A 586 27.20 -18.88 33.44
CA PHE A 586 26.33 -19.64 32.54
C PHE A 586 26.38 -19.08 31.12
N GLN A 587 26.23 -19.95 30.13
CA GLN A 587 26.07 -19.60 28.73
C GLN A 587 24.64 -19.91 28.29
N VAL A 588 24.05 -19.06 27.46
CA VAL A 588 22.78 -19.34 26.79
C VAL A 588 23.03 -20.33 25.64
N THR A 589 22.37 -21.50 25.68
CA THR A 589 22.50 -22.55 24.66
C THR A 589 21.31 -22.62 23.71
N LYS A 590 20.20 -21.97 24.07
CA LYS A 590 19.01 -21.80 23.24
C LYS A 590 18.37 -20.44 23.51
N SER A 591 18.02 -19.72 22.44
CA SER A 591 17.37 -18.42 22.55
C SER A 591 15.91 -18.53 23.02
N GLY A 592 15.37 -17.42 23.52
CA GLY A 592 13.96 -17.25 23.87
C GLY A 592 12.96 -17.64 22.76
N PRO A 593 11.67 -17.80 23.10
CA PRO A 593 11.03 -17.42 24.37
C PRO A 593 11.17 -18.46 25.50
N ASN A 594 11.84 -19.59 25.25
CA ASN A 594 12.11 -20.62 26.26
C ASN A 594 13.61 -20.93 26.27
N PRO A 595 14.42 -20.05 26.87
CA PRO A 595 15.87 -20.13 26.77
C PRO A 595 16.41 -21.25 27.66
N GLU A 596 17.50 -21.85 27.22
CA GLU A 596 18.24 -22.89 27.95
C GLU A 596 19.64 -22.38 28.26
N PHE A 597 20.18 -22.79 29.41
CA PHE A 597 21.46 -22.33 29.92
C PHE A 597 22.32 -23.52 30.32
N GLU A 598 23.64 -23.39 30.19
CA GLU A 598 24.61 -24.37 30.69
C GLU A 598 25.65 -23.70 31.60
N LEU A 599 26.07 -24.39 32.65
CA LEU A 599 27.16 -23.94 33.51
C LEU A 599 28.49 -24.05 32.74
N VAL A 600 29.24 -22.96 32.68
CA VAL A 600 30.54 -22.88 32.01
C VAL A 600 31.68 -22.84 33.02
N GLU A 601 31.46 -22.20 34.17
CA GLU A 601 32.47 -22.03 35.21
C GLU A 601 31.83 -21.86 36.59
N GLY A 602 32.44 -22.44 37.64
CA GLY A 602 31.98 -22.31 39.02
C GLY A 602 31.47 -23.62 39.66
N PRO A 603 31.06 -23.57 40.93
CA PRO A 603 31.18 -22.40 41.82
C PRO A 603 32.63 -22.18 42.30
N TYR A 604 33.08 -20.94 42.41
CA TYR A 604 34.42 -20.56 42.92
C TYR A 604 34.40 -19.42 43.93
#